data_AF-A0A2H0TLA4-F1
#
_entry.id   AF-A0A2H0TLA4-F1
#
_cell.length_a   1.000
_cell.length_b   1.000
_cell.length_c   1.000
_cell.angle_alpha   90.00
_cell.angle_beta   90.00
_cell.angle_gamma   90.00
#
_symmetry.space_group_name_H-M   'P 1'
#
loop_
_entity.id
_entity.type
_entity.pdbx_description
1 polymer ?
#
loop_
_entity_poly.entity_id
_entity_poly.type
_entity_poly.pdbx_seq_one_letter_code
_entity_poly.pdbx_strand_id
1 'polypeptide(L)'
;MEKHWNKKWLWVKYKEEKLSVSEIAKECKVSFKTIARWLDRFGIRKIKSYGITRRGPKAGYWKGGRYKDNTSGRVWIYSPDHPSCTKKGYVLEYRLVMERFIGRYLRPNEIIHHKNKIVDDNRLENLEIIVLGEPNCGEVRCPFCNKKFKVG
;
A
#
# COMPACT_ATOMS: atom_id res chain seq x y z
N MET A 1 17.79 37.31 -13.35
CA MET A 1 17.91 37.00 -11.91
C MET A 1 16.64 36.33 -11.44
N GLU A 2 16.76 35.17 -10.78
CA GLU A 2 15.63 34.33 -10.35
C GLU A 2 14.95 34.95 -9.11
N LYS A 3 13.91 35.77 -9.36
CA LYS A 3 13.25 36.62 -8.35
C LYS A 3 12.38 35.85 -7.34
N HIS A 4 11.94 34.65 -7.70
CA HIS A 4 10.93 33.89 -6.97
C HIS A 4 11.44 33.18 -5.69
N TRP A 5 12.75 33.19 -5.41
CA TRP A 5 13.29 32.72 -4.13
C TRP A 5 13.34 33.82 -3.07
N ASN A 6 13.08 35.06 -3.46
CA ASN A 6 13.01 36.18 -2.54
C ASN A 6 11.60 36.31 -1.95
N LYS A 7 11.48 36.12 -0.64
CA LYS A 7 10.23 36.22 0.10
C LYS A 7 9.54 37.58 -0.06
N LYS A 8 10.30 38.67 0.02
CA LYS A 8 9.76 40.03 -0.09
C LYS A 8 9.22 40.29 -1.50
N TRP A 9 9.97 39.89 -2.52
CA TRP A 9 9.55 40.04 -3.91
C TRP A 9 8.25 39.27 -4.20
N LEU A 10 8.17 38.00 -3.78
CA LEU A 10 6.96 37.19 -3.94
C LEU A 10 5.76 37.77 -3.16
N TRP A 11 6.01 38.35 -1.99
CA TRP A 11 4.97 38.97 -1.19
C TRP A 11 4.38 40.19 -1.90
N VAL A 12 5.22 41.10 -2.41
CA VAL A 12 4.79 42.27 -3.20
C VAL A 12 3.97 41.80 -4.41
N LYS A 13 4.52 40.89 -5.21
CA LYS A 13 3.86 40.39 -6.43
C LYS A 13 2.50 39.74 -6.15
N TYR A 14 2.41 38.94 -5.09
CA TYR A 14 1.21 38.17 -4.79
C TYR A 14 0.17 38.93 -3.94
N LYS A 15 0.61 39.80 -3.01
CA LYS A 15 -0.27 40.51 -2.07
C LYS A 15 -0.57 41.94 -2.49
N GLU A 16 0.41 42.69 -2.96
CA GLU A 16 0.24 44.10 -3.35
C GLU A 16 -0.22 44.21 -4.81
N GLU A 17 0.54 43.60 -5.74
CA GLU A 17 0.21 43.61 -7.17
C GLU A 17 -0.93 42.64 -7.53
N LYS A 18 -1.38 41.80 -6.59
CA LYS A 18 -2.47 40.82 -6.73
C LYS A 18 -2.33 39.89 -7.95
N LEU A 19 -1.10 39.67 -8.43
CA LEU A 19 -0.86 38.76 -9.54
C LEU A 19 -1.20 37.33 -9.14
N SER A 20 -1.79 36.59 -10.06
CA SER A 20 -2.01 35.17 -9.89
C SER A 20 -0.68 34.41 -9.90
N VAL A 21 -0.67 33.23 -9.28
CA VAL A 21 0.49 32.34 -9.26
C VAL A 21 0.97 31.99 -10.68
N SER A 22 0.03 31.88 -11.63
CA SER A 22 0.32 31.59 -13.03
C SER A 22 1.01 32.76 -13.73
N GLU A 23 0.63 33.99 -13.44
CA GLU A 23 1.27 35.20 -14.01
C GLU A 23 2.69 35.38 -13.47
N ILE A 24 2.86 35.23 -12.15
CA ILE A 24 4.18 35.25 -11.51
C ILE A 24 5.09 34.16 -12.10
N ALA A 25 4.52 32.98 -12.37
CA ALA A 25 5.24 31.86 -12.96
C ALA A 25 5.68 32.13 -14.40
N LYS A 26 4.80 32.74 -15.21
CA LYS A 26 5.13 33.20 -16.57
C LYS A 26 6.26 34.23 -16.55
N GLU A 27 6.19 35.23 -15.67
CA GLU A 27 7.25 36.25 -15.51
C GLU A 27 8.60 35.62 -15.14
N CYS A 28 8.58 34.65 -14.22
CA CYS A 28 9.77 33.95 -13.78
C CYS A 28 10.23 32.84 -14.73
N LYS A 29 9.47 32.53 -15.80
CA LYS A 29 9.68 31.39 -16.71
C LYS A 29 9.83 30.05 -15.98
N VAL A 30 9.03 29.84 -14.93
CA VAL A 30 9.00 28.59 -14.14
C VAL A 30 7.61 27.96 -14.15
N SER A 31 7.52 26.72 -13.70
CA SER A 31 6.22 26.07 -13.45
C SER A 31 5.43 26.83 -12.38
N PHE A 32 4.11 26.94 -12.56
CA PHE A 32 3.20 27.49 -11.54
C PHE A 32 3.33 26.78 -10.18
N LYS A 33 3.66 25.47 -10.19
CA LYS A 33 3.89 24.69 -8.97
C LYS A 33 5.10 25.20 -8.18
N THR A 34 6.13 25.69 -8.86
CA THR A 34 7.34 26.25 -8.24
C THR A 34 6.98 27.49 -7.43
N ILE A 35 6.25 28.44 -8.04
CA ILE A 35 5.78 29.64 -7.34
C ILE A 35 4.83 29.29 -6.18
N ALA A 36 3.88 28.37 -6.41
CA ALA A 36 2.97 27.92 -5.36
C ALA A 36 3.72 27.37 -4.13
N ARG A 37 4.75 26.54 -4.35
CA ARG A 37 5.58 25.97 -3.28
C ARG A 37 6.36 27.03 -2.50
N TRP A 38 6.90 28.04 -3.18
CA TRP A 38 7.59 29.14 -2.51
C TRP A 38 6.65 30.02 -1.71
N LEU A 39 5.45 30.32 -2.23
CA LEU A 39 4.41 31.03 -1.48
C LEU A 39 3.96 30.26 -0.23
N ASP A 40 3.86 28.93 -0.31
CA ASP A 40 3.54 28.05 0.82
C ASP A 40 4.68 28.00 1.85
N ARG A 41 5.92 27.79 1.39
CA ARG A 41 7.12 27.80 2.23
C ARG A 41 7.30 29.12 2.98
N PHE A 42 6.97 30.24 2.35
CA PHE A 42 7.05 31.56 2.97
C PHE A 42 5.81 31.94 3.79
N GLY A 43 4.79 31.07 3.85
CA GLY A 43 3.56 31.32 4.59
C GLY A 43 2.65 32.39 3.98
N ILE A 44 2.89 32.79 2.73
CA ILE A 44 2.14 33.84 2.03
C ILE A 44 0.79 33.31 1.52
N ARG A 45 0.77 32.05 1.08
CA ARG A 45 -0.41 31.31 0.65
C ARG A 45 -0.25 29.85 1.05
N LYS A 46 -1.13 29.33 1.91
CA LYS A 46 -1.16 27.89 2.17
C LYS A 46 -1.68 27.15 0.95
N ILE A 47 -0.92 26.19 0.44
CA ILE A 47 -1.48 25.17 -0.44
C ILE A 47 -2.39 24.33 0.45
N LYS A 48 -3.68 24.20 0.09
CA LYS A 48 -4.52 23.19 0.74
C LYS A 48 -3.83 21.85 0.49
N SER A 49 -3.25 21.25 1.53
CA SER A 49 -2.89 19.84 1.44
C SER A 49 -4.20 19.13 1.14
N TYR A 50 -4.31 18.49 -0.03
CA TYR A 50 -5.34 17.49 -0.22
C TYR A 50 -5.02 16.44 0.84
N GLY A 51 -5.76 16.53 1.96
CA GLY A 51 -5.36 16.01 3.25
C GLY A 51 -5.01 14.53 3.18
N ILE A 52 -4.14 14.12 4.11
CA ILE A 52 -3.85 12.74 4.55
C ILE A 52 -4.43 11.72 3.57
N THR A 53 -3.58 11.10 2.74
CA THR A 53 -4.00 10.01 1.86
C THR A 53 -4.86 9.05 2.65
N ARG A 54 -6.19 9.12 2.44
CA ARG A 54 -7.12 8.31 3.20
C ARG A 54 -6.88 6.88 2.72
N ARG A 55 -6.37 6.04 3.62
CA ARG A 55 -6.03 4.64 3.36
C ARG A 55 -7.06 3.74 4.03
N GLY A 56 -7.18 2.52 3.52
CA GLY A 56 -8.10 1.55 4.09
C GLY A 56 -9.56 2.04 4.04
N PRO A 57 -10.36 1.75 5.07
CA PRO A 57 -11.76 2.16 5.17
C PRO A 57 -12.02 3.67 5.06
N LYS A 58 -11.00 4.52 5.26
CA LYS A 58 -11.15 5.97 5.14
C LYS A 58 -11.14 6.45 3.67
N ALA A 59 -10.67 5.62 2.74
CA ALA A 59 -10.61 5.96 1.31
C ALA A 59 -12.04 6.01 0.72
N GLY A 60 -12.37 7.05 -0.05
CA GLY A 60 -13.71 7.19 -0.64
C GLY A 60 -14.10 6.09 -1.64
N TYR A 61 -13.14 5.35 -2.17
CA TYR A 61 -13.33 4.21 -3.08
C TYR A 61 -13.13 2.86 -2.39
N TRP A 62 -13.23 2.82 -1.05
CA TRP A 62 -13.06 1.59 -0.28
C TRP A 62 -14.15 0.56 -0.60
N LYS A 63 -13.74 -0.62 -1.09
CA LYS A 63 -14.64 -1.75 -1.40
C LYS A 63 -14.37 -2.95 -0.50
N GLY A 64 -14.35 -2.72 0.82
CA GLY A 64 -14.16 -3.79 1.81
C GLY A 64 -12.73 -4.34 1.92
N GLY A 65 -11.76 -3.71 1.25
CA GLY A 65 -10.34 -4.06 1.41
C GLY A 65 -9.89 -5.31 0.70
N ARG A 66 -10.72 -5.86 -0.20
CA ARG A 66 -10.34 -6.94 -1.09
C ARG A 66 -10.02 -6.39 -2.47
N TYR A 67 -8.87 -6.75 -3.04
CA TYR A 67 -8.55 -6.46 -4.43
C TYR A 67 -7.77 -7.59 -5.08
N LYS A 68 -7.94 -7.77 -6.39
CA LYS A 68 -7.13 -8.67 -7.21
C LYS A 68 -6.04 -7.85 -7.89
N ASP A 69 -4.79 -8.27 -7.73
CA ASP A 69 -3.65 -7.63 -8.35
C ASP A 69 -3.58 -8.01 -9.84
N ASN A 70 -3.52 -7.02 -10.73
CA ASN A 70 -3.53 -7.27 -12.17
C ASN A 70 -2.22 -7.86 -12.68
N THR A 71 -1.11 -7.66 -11.97
CA THR A 71 0.21 -8.18 -12.38
C THR A 71 0.39 -9.64 -12.00
N SER A 72 0.13 -9.99 -10.74
CA SER A 72 0.32 -11.35 -10.23
C SER A 72 -0.95 -12.20 -10.25
N GLY A 73 -2.13 -11.62 -10.49
CA GLY A 73 -3.42 -12.28 -10.38
C GLY A 73 -3.84 -12.61 -8.94
N ARG A 74 -3.02 -12.28 -7.94
CA ARG A 74 -3.25 -12.66 -6.53
C ARG A 74 -4.32 -11.78 -5.90
N VAL A 75 -5.10 -12.39 -5.01
CA VAL A 75 -6.07 -11.66 -4.21
C VAL A 75 -5.45 -11.21 -2.89
N TRP A 76 -5.63 -9.93 -2.57
CA TRP A 76 -5.17 -9.27 -1.36
C TRP A 76 -6.35 -8.83 -0.50
N ILE A 77 -6.24 -9.02 0.81
CA ILE A 77 -7.23 -8.66 1.81
C ILE A 77 -6.59 -7.71 2.81
N TYR A 78 -7.28 -6.62 3.13
CA TYR A 78 -6.86 -5.68 4.14
C TYR A 78 -7.05 -6.26 5.54
N SER A 79 -5.94 -6.47 6.22
CA SER A 79 -5.85 -6.93 7.59
C SER A 79 -4.64 -6.24 8.23
N PRO A 80 -4.80 -4.98 8.70
CA PRO A 80 -3.69 -4.14 9.14
C PRO A 80 -3.04 -4.65 10.43
N ASP A 81 -3.77 -5.42 11.23
CA ASP A 81 -3.29 -5.99 12.49
C ASP A 81 -2.60 -7.35 12.31
N HIS A 82 -2.56 -7.87 11.06
CA HIS A 82 -1.94 -9.16 10.79
C HIS A 82 -0.41 -9.05 10.81
N PRO A 83 0.30 -9.96 11.52
CA PRO A 83 1.76 -9.87 11.69
C PRO A 83 2.54 -9.91 10.37
N SER A 84 2.02 -10.65 9.38
CA SER A 84 2.61 -10.76 8.04
C SER A 84 2.00 -9.79 7.01
N CYS A 85 1.29 -8.73 7.43
CA CYS A 85 0.76 -7.76 6.47
C CYS A 85 1.86 -6.91 5.84
N THR A 86 1.59 -6.40 4.65
CA THR A 86 2.44 -5.43 3.97
C THR A 86 2.43 -4.09 4.71
N LYS A 87 3.36 -3.17 4.39
CA LYS A 87 3.34 -1.77 4.90
C LYS A 87 2.03 -1.01 4.65
N LYS A 88 1.17 -1.53 3.75
CA LYS A 88 -0.15 -0.98 3.43
C LYS A 88 -1.29 -1.66 4.21
N GLY A 89 -1.00 -2.67 5.04
CA GLY A 89 -1.96 -3.42 5.83
C GLY A 89 -2.68 -4.54 5.07
N TYR A 90 -2.09 -5.07 4.00
CA TYR A 90 -2.70 -6.16 3.20
C TYR A 90 -1.97 -7.48 3.36
N VAL A 91 -2.71 -8.58 3.31
CA VAL A 91 -2.26 -9.97 3.35
C VAL A 91 -2.84 -10.72 2.15
N LEU A 92 -2.17 -11.77 1.70
CA LEU A 92 -2.66 -12.63 0.62
C LEU A 92 -3.85 -13.48 1.10
N GLU A 93 -4.90 -13.58 0.27
CA GLU A 93 -6.14 -14.29 0.63
C GLU A 93 -5.88 -15.77 0.95
N TYR A 94 -5.10 -16.48 0.13
CA TYR A 94 -4.75 -17.88 0.38
C TYR A 94 -4.02 -18.10 1.71
N ARG A 95 -3.21 -17.12 2.16
CA ARG A 95 -2.51 -17.20 3.44
C ARG A 95 -3.51 -17.15 4.59
N LEU A 96 -4.46 -16.21 4.54
CA LEU A 96 -5.52 -16.11 5.54
C LEU A 96 -6.42 -17.35 5.56
N VAL A 97 -6.75 -17.91 4.38
CA VAL A 97 -7.53 -19.15 4.28
C VAL A 97 -6.80 -20.31 4.96
N MET A 98 -5.51 -20.50 4.68
CA MET A 98 -4.72 -21.57 5.30
C MET A 98 -4.52 -21.34 6.80
N GLU A 99 -4.18 -20.12 7.22
CA GLU A 99 -3.97 -19.76 8.63
C GLU A 99 -5.23 -19.97 9.48
N ARG A 100 -6.41 -19.63 8.93
CA ARG A 100 -7.69 -19.91 9.57
C ARG A 100 -7.94 -21.40 9.73
N PHE A 101 -7.53 -22.21 8.74
CA PHE A 101 -7.74 -23.65 8.75
C PHE A 101 -6.80 -24.39 9.72
N ILE A 102 -5.52 -24.01 9.78
CA ILE A 102 -4.58 -24.55 10.77
C ILE A 102 -4.72 -23.90 12.14
N GLY A 103 -5.41 -22.76 12.21
CA GLY A 103 -5.67 -21.95 13.39
C GLY A 103 -4.41 -21.41 14.09
N ARG A 104 -3.36 -21.15 13.31
CA ARG A 104 -2.16 -20.40 13.71
C ARG A 104 -1.64 -19.60 12.52
N TYR A 105 -0.82 -18.59 12.77
CA TYR A 105 -0.09 -17.91 11.70
C TYR A 105 0.92 -18.85 11.04
N LEU A 106 1.10 -18.72 9.72
CA LEU A 106 2.15 -19.42 9.00
C LEU A 106 3.49 -18.75 9.32
N ARG A 107 4.51 -19.57 9.56
CA ARG A 107 5.87 -19.14 9.82
C ARG A 107 6.47 -18.45 8.59
N PRO A 108 7.55 -17.66 8.75
CA PRO A 108 8.23 -17.01 7.62
C PRO A 108 8.76 -17.98 6.56
N ASN A 109 9.10 -19.21 6.96
CA ASN A 109 9.57 -20.27 6.05
C ASN A 109 8.44 -21.15 5.49
N GLU A 110 7.19 -20.94 5.90
CA GLU A 110 6.02 -21.65 5.38
C GLU A 110 5.40 -20.83 4.23
N ILE A 111 5.55 -21.35 3.01
CA ILE A 111 4.97 -20.77 1.79
C ILE A 111 3.77 -21.59 1.34
N ILE A 112 2.84 -20.95 0.64
CA ILE A 112 1.66 -21.63 0.09
C ILE A 112 1.83 -21.80 -1.41
N HIS A 113 1.56 -23.01 -1.89
CA HIS A 113 1.55 -23.37 -3.29
C HIS A 113 0.16 -23.81 -3.75
N HIS A 114 -0.24 -23.39 -4.95
CA HIS A 114 -1.49 -23.79 -5.60
C HIS A 114 -1.24 -25.01 -6.49
N LYS A 115 -1.88 -26.14 -6.18
CA LYS A 115 -1.70 -27.40 -6.91
C LYS A 115 -2.08 -27.29 -8.39
N ASN A 116 -3.18 -26.61 -8.68
CA ASN A 116 -3.64 -26.40 -10.05
C ASN A 116 -2.97 -25.23 -10.80
N LYS A 117 -2.01 -24.54 -10.17
CA LYS A 117 -1.31 -23.35 -10.72
C LYS A 117 -2.22 -22.14 -11.00
N ILE A 118 -3.49 -22.17 -10.58
CA ILE A 118 -4.44 -21.06 -10.67
C ILE A 118 -4.31 -20.22 -9.39
N VAL A 119 -3.73 -19.04 -9.53
CA VAL A 119 -3.27 -18.18 -8.41
C VAL A 119 -4.39 -17.58 -7.54
N ASP A 120 -5.64 -17.58 -8.03
CA ASP A 120 -6.82 -17.07 -7.32
C ASP A 120 -7.81 -18.17 -6.89
N ASP A 121 -7.51 -19.44 -7.18
CA ASP A 121 -8.28 -20.59 -6.68
C ASP A 121 -7.84 -20.94 -5.26
N ASN A 122 -8.37 -20.21 -4.28
CA ASN A 122 -7.96 -20.30 -2.88
C ASN A 122 -8.76 -21.36 -2.08
N ARG A 123 -9.35 -22.36 -2.75
CA ARG A 123 -9.99 -23.50 -2.07
C ARG A 123 -8.96 -24.34 -1.33
N LEU A 124 -9.27 -24.75 -0.09
CA LEU A 124 -8.32 -25.45 0.79
C LEU A 124 -7.72 -26.71 0.16
N GLU A 125 -8.51 -27.46 -0.60
CA GLU A 125 -8.06 -28.65 -1.31
C GLU A 125 -6.97 -28.36 -2.36
N ASN A 126 -6.96 -27.13 -2.91
CA ASN A 126 -6.02 -26.67 -3.91
C ASN A 126 -4.74 -26.05 -3.33
N LEU A 127 -4.70 -25.80 -2.02
CA LEU A 127 -3.57 -25.18 -1.34
C LEU A 127 -2.68 -26.24 -0.67
N GLU A 128 -1.37 -25.99 -0.66
CA GLU A 128 -0.36 -26.83 0.00
C GLU A 128 0.68 -25.95 0.70
N ILE A 129 1.13 -26.36 1.90
CA ILE A 129 2.20 -25.69 2.63
C ILE A 129 3.53 -26.32 2.24
N ILE A 130 4.49 -25.51 1.80
CA ILE A 130 5.87 -25.90 1.57
C ILE A 130 6.73 -25.21 2.64
N VAL A 131 7.63 -25.95 3.29
CA VAL A 131 8.54 -25.43 4.31
C VAL A 131 9.93 -25.27 3.71
N LEU A 132 10.46 -24.05 3.68
CA LEU A 132 11.80 -23.78 3.17
C LEU A 132 12.86 -24.04 4.26
N GLY A 133 13.95 -24.73 3.91
CA GLY A 133 15.16 -24.84 4.73
C GLY A 133 15.19 -25.98 5.76
N GLU A 134 14.08 -26.68 5.98
CA GLU A 134 14.06 -28.01 6.60
C GLU A 134 13.93 -29.05 5.47
N PRO A 135 14.42 -30.29 5.63
CA PRO A 135 14.13 -31.31 4.64
C PRO A 135 12.61 -31.44 4.54
N ASN A 136 12.10 -31.44 3.31
CA ASN A 136 10.70 -31.62 2.94
C ASN A 136 10.11 -32.99 3.35
N CYS A 137 10.70 -33.67 4.35
CA CYS A 137 10.23 -34.92 4.91
C CYS A 137 9.68 -34.66 6.32
N GLY A 138 8.41 -34.26 6.42
CA GLY A 138 7.76 -34.07 7.71
C GLY A 138 6.23 -34.03 7.64
N GLU A 139 5.59 -34.38 8.75
CA GLU A 139 4.14 -34.20 8.95
C GLU A 139 3.89 -32.98 9.84
N VAL A 140 3.17 -31.97 9.34
CA VAL A 140 2.62 -30.91 10.18
C VAL A 140 1.26 -31.37 10.70
N ARG A 141 0.96 -31.17 11.98
CA ARG A 141 -0.35 -31.47 12.56
C ARG A 141 -1.14 -30.19 12.81
N CYS A 142 -2.42 -30.17 12.43
CA CYS A 142 -3.34 -29.11 12.85
C CYS A 142 -3.57 -29.19 14.37
N PRO A 143 -3.35 -28.10 15.13
CA PRO A 143 -3.57 -28.08 16.59
C PRO A 143 -5.04 -28.21 17.01
N PHE A 144 -6.00 -28.08 16.10
CA PHE A 144 -7.44 -28.14 16.41
C PHE A 144 -8.08 -29.49 16.08
N CYS A 145 -7.69 -30.12 14.97
CA CYS A 145 -8.29 -31.39 14.53
C CYS A 145 -7.29 -32.54 14.40
N ASN A 146 -6.02 -32.30 14.77
CA ASN A 146 -4.92 -33.28 14.73
C ASN A 146 -4.66 -33.89 13.34
N LYS A 147 -5.22 -33.30 12.27
CA LYS A 147 -5.02 -33.76 10.89
C LYS A 147 -3.56 -33.54 10.48
N LYS A 148 -2.98 -34.57 9.87
CA LYS A 148 -1.60 -34.56 9.36
C LYS A 148 -1.57 -33.99 7.95
N PHE A 149 -0.59 -33.14 7.67
CA PHE A 149 -0.29 -32.60 6.35
C PHE A 149 1.11 -33.03 5.95
N LYS A 150 1.25 -33.53 4.72
CA LYS A 150 2.58 -33.73 4.14
C LYS A 150 3.17 -32.36 3.84
N VAL A 151 4.36 -32.12 4.37
CA VAL A 151 5.26 -31.09 3.85
C VAL A 151 5.92 -31.73 2.62
N GLY A 152 5.82 -31.06 1.47
CA GLY A 152 6.40 -31.52 0.19
C GLY A 152 7.69 -30.80 -0.11
#